data_AF-A0A966WWE7-F1
#
_entry.id   AF-A0A966WWE7-F1
#
_cell.length_a   1.000
_cell.length_b   1.000
_cell.length_c   1.000
_cell.angle_alpha   90.00
_cell.angle_beta   90.00
_cell.angle_gamma   90.00
#
_symmetry.space_group_name_H-M   'P 1'
#
loop_
_entity.id
_entity.type
_entity.pdbx_description
1 polymer ?
#
loop_
_entity_poly.entity_id
_entity_poly.type
_entity_poly.pdbx_seq_one_letter_code
_entity_poly.pdbx_strand_id
1 'polypeptide(L)'
;MPIQELKLLAEGRRWRVDQHLPQLQSLTPVRGALSAQHRGNVLEVQGEAHTIVTLCCDRCLQHFNHPLSFRTQEVLWLGEQAREEGISE
;
A
#
# COMPACT_ATOMS: atom_id res chain seq x y z
N MET A 1 8.21 11.80 -5.08
CA MET A 1 7.15 12.01 -6.08
C MET A 1 5.81 11.97 -5.37
N PRO A 2 5.11 13.11 -5.29
CA PRO A 2 3.69 13.21 -4.96
C PRO A 2 2.80 12.29 -5.80
N ILE A 3 1.67 11.85 -5.26
CA ILE A 3 0.69 10.99 -5.94
C ILE A 3 0.12 11.66 -7.22
N GLN A 4 0.01 12.99 -7.22
CA GLN A 4 -0.52 13.77 -8.36
C GLN A 4 0.35 13.62 -9.62
N GLU A 5 1.67 13.47 -9.47
CA GLU A 5 2.59 13.30 -10.60
C GLU A 5 2.43 11.93 -11.29
N LEU A 6 1.67 10.99 -10.71
CA LEU A 6 1.35 9.71 -11.35
C LEU A 6 0.50 9.88 -12.61
N LYS A 7 -0.21 11.00 -12.77
CA LYS A 7 -0.95 11.35 -14.00
C LYS A 7 -0.05 11.30 -15.24
N LEU A 8 1.21 11.69 -15.08
CA LEU A 8 2.20 11.75 -16.15
C LEU A 8 2.77 10.37 -16.51
N LEU A 9 2.44 9.32 -15.75
CA LEU A 9 2.95 7.96 -15.93
C LEU A 9 1.80 7.05 -16.36
N ALA A 10 1.71 6.75 -17.66
CA ALA A 10 0.67 5.88 -18.20
C ALA A 10 0.62 4.51 -17.51
N GLU A 11 1.76 3.94 -17.14
CA GLU A 11 1.87 2.65 -16.43
C GLU A 11 1.80 2.80 -14.89
N GLY A 12 1.69 4.03 -14.39
CA GLY A 12 1.79 4.32 -12.96
C GLY A 12 3.20 4.16 -12.41
N ARG A 13 3.30 3.84 -11.12
CA ARG A 13 4.57 3.59 -10.45
C ARG A 13 4.48 2.43 -9.48
N ARG A 14 5.59 1.71 -9.37
CA ARG A 14 5.82 0.69 -8.34
C ARG A 14 6.94 1.13 -7.39
N TRP A 15 6.71 0.94 -6.09
CA TRP A 15 7.67 1.12 -5.01
C TRP A 15 7.96 -0.22 -4.35
N ARG A 16 9.22 -0.44 -3.99
CA ARG A 16 9.60 -1.54 -3.09
C ARG A 16 9.44 -1.06 -1.66
N VAL A 17 8.87 -1.91 -0.82
CA VAL A 17 8.78 -1.71 0.63
C VAL A 17 9.81 -2.65 1.24
N ASP A 18 10.73 -2.11 2.03
CA ASP A 18 11.68 -2.87 2.85
C ASP A 18 12.07 -2.00 4.04
N GLN A 19 11.16 -1.89 5.00
CA GLN A 19 11.31 -1.00 6.15
C GLN A 19 10.47 -1.46 7.34
N HIS A 20 10.86 -1.04 8.54
CA HIS A 20 9.98 -1.12 9.70
C HIS A 20 8.94 0.00 9.63
N LEU A 21 7.67 -0.34 9.87
CA LEU A 21 6.59 0.66 9.92
C LEU A 21 6.40 1.11 11.37
N PRO A 22 6.44 2.43 11.68
CA PRO A 22 6.36 2.92 13.05
C PRO A 22 5.12 2.46 13.83
N GLN A 23 4.02 2.21 13.11
CA GLN A 23 2.72 1.82 13.67
C GLN A 23 2.53 0.29 13.73
N LEU A 24 3.51 -0.51 13.29
CA LEU A 24 3.44 -1.97 13.29
C LEU A 24 4.67 -2.55 13.98
N GLN A 25 4.49 -3.05 15.20
CA GLN A 25 5.52 -3.84 15.87
C GLN A 25 5.75 -5.15 15.09
N SER A 26 6.95 -5.31 14.57
CA SER A 26 7.35 -6.45 13.75
C SER A 26 8.79 -6.85 14.08
N LEU A 27 9.08 -8.14 13.95
CA LEU A 27 10.41 -8.72 14.15
C LEU A 27 11.30 -8.60 12.91
N THR A 28 10.68 -8.45 11.74
CA THR A 28 11.36 -8.24 10.47
C THR A 28 10.83 -6.97 9.81
N PRO A 29 11.60 -6.31 8.93
CA PRO A 29 11.07 -5.27 8.06
C PRO A 29 9.83 -5.78 7.30
N VAL A 30 8.89 -4.89 7.02
CA VAL A 30 7.80 -5.15 6.08
C VAL A 30 8.41 -5.14 4.69
N ARG A 31 8.28 -6.27 3.97
CA ARG A 31 8.86 -6.46 2.64
C ARG A 31 7.80 -6.73 1.61
N GLY A 32 7.86 -6.02 0.49
CA GLY A 32 6.87 -6.18 -0.55
C GLY A 32 6.92 -5.08 -1.60
N ALA A 33 5.79 -4.84 -2.24
CA ALA A 33 5.64 -3.81 -3.25
C ALA A 33 4.28 -3.13 -3.15
N LEU A 34 4.29 -1.84 -3.47
CA LEU A 34 3.11 -1.02 -3.68
C LEU A 34 3.15 -0.52 -5.12
N SER A 35 2.03 -0.54 -5.83
CA SER A 35 1.89 0.16 -7.09
C SER A 35 0.66 1.05 -7.07
N ALA A 36 0.77 2.19 -7.73
CA ALA A 36 -0.34 3.10 -7.92
C ALA A 36 -0.38 3.59 -9.35
N GLN A 37 -1.58 3.60 -9.94
CA GLN A 37 -1.83 4.03 -11.30
C GLN A 37 -2.99 5.03 -11.32
N HIS A 38 -2.75 6.16 -11.95
CA HIS A 38 -3.77 7.19 -12.10
C HIS A 38 -4.64 6.90 -13.35
N ARG A 39 -5.96 6.90 -13.18
CA ARG A 39 -6.95 6.61 -14.24
C ARG A 39 -8.06 7.66 -14.21
N GLY A 40 -7.83 8.81 -14.84
CA GLY A 40 -8.82 9.89 -14.90
C GLY A 40 -9.15 10.47 -13.51
N ASN A 41 -10.27 10.07 -12.93
CA ASN A 41 -10.73 10.52 -11.61
C ASN A 41 -10.56 9.49 -10.50
N VAL A 42 -9.87 8.39 -10.78
CA VAL A 42 -9.56 7.37 -9.78
C VAL A 42 -8.07 7.05 -9.73
N LEU A 43 -7.63 6.60 -8.56
CA LEU A 43 -6.31 6.03 -8.34
C LEU A 43 -6.47 4.54 -8.04
N GLU A 44 -5.96 3.69 -8.92
CA GLU A 44 -5.84 2.26 -8.64
C GLU A 44 -4.59 2.03 -7.81
N VAL A 45 -4.74 1.43 -6.63
CA VAL A 45 -3.64 1.12 -5.71
C VAL A 45 -3.63 -0.37 -5.46
N GLN A 46 -2.47 -0.99 -5.59
CA GLN A 46 -2.26 -2.42 -5.35
C GLN A 46 -1.06 -2.61 -4.44
N GLY A 47 -1.18 -3.49 -3.46
CA GLY A 47 -0.11 -3.74 -2.51
C GLY A 47 -0.02 -5.21 -2.13
N GLU A 48 1.20 -5.69 -2.00
CA GLU A 48 1.51 -6.99 -1.42
C GLU A 48 2.71 -6.84 -0.49
N ALA A 49 2.64 -7.39 0.71
CA ALA A 49 3.81 -7.43 1.59
C ALA A 49 3.70 -8.54 2.63
N HIS A 50 4.83 -8.83 3.27
CA HIS A 50 4.94 -9.78 4.36
C HIS A 50 5.88 -9.27 5.45
N THR A 51 5.66 -9.74 6.67
CA THR A 51 6.53 -9.55 7.83
C THR A 51 6.27 -10.66 8.87
N ILE A 52 7.00 -10.66 9.98
CA ILE A 52 6.75 -11.49 11.15
C ILE A 52 6.37 -10.56 12.31
N VAL A 53 5.23 -10.80 12.93
CA VAL A 53 4.77 -10.09 14.15
C VAL A 53 4.81 -11.02 15.35
N THR A 54 4.84 -10.44 16.54
CA THR A 54 4.66 -11.20 17.79
C THR A 54 3.22 -11.04 18.25
N LEU A 55 2.51 -12.14 18.43
CA LEU A 55 1.16 -12.17 18.99
C LEU A 55 1.20 -12.69 20.43
N CYS A 56 0.24 -12.26 21.25
CA CYS A 56 0.01 -12.81 22.58
C CYS A 56 -1.27 -13.65 22.56
N CYS A 57 -1.21 -14.87 23.08
CA CYS A 57 -2.38 -15.73 23.19
C CYS A 57 -3.16 -15.39 24.48
N ASP A 58 -4.43 -15.01 24.35
CA ASP A 58 -5.28 -14.69 25.52
C ASP A 58 -5.50 -15.90 26.46
N ARG A 59 -5.37 -17.13 25.95
CA ARG A 59 -5.59 -18.35 26.75
C ARG A 59 -4.39 -18.70 27.63
N CYS A 60 -3.17 -18.58 27.12
CA CYS A 60 -1.97 -19.03 27.84
C CYS A 60 -1.00 -17.88 28.17
N LEU A 61 -1.30 -16.67 27.75
CA LEU A 61 -0.49 -15.45 27.89
C LEU A 61 0.94 -15.61 27.34
N GLN A 62 1.15 -16.57 26.44
CA GLN A 62 2.43 -16.80 25.78
C GLN A 62 2.52 -15.99 24.50
N HIS A 63 3.74 -15.55 24.20
CA HIS A 63 4.05 -14.86 22.95
C HIS A 63 4.48 -15.86 21.89
N PHE A 64 4.05 -15.65 20.65
CA PHE A 64 4.46 -16.46 19.51
C PHE A 64 4.63 -15.62 18.26
N ASN A 65 5.55 -16.06 17.40
CA ASN A 65 5.83 -15.39 16.13
C ASN A 65 4.80 -15.83 15.10
N HIS A 66 4.18 -14.86 14.43
CA HIS A 66 3.17 -15.09 13.42
C HIS A 66 3.59 -14.44 12.09
N PRO A 67 3.75 -15.22 11.01
CA PRO A 67 3.89 -14.66 9.68
C PRO A 67 2.63 -13.89 9.31
N LEU A 68 2.77 -12.61 9.01
CA LEU A 68 1.70 -11.74 8.56
C LEU A 68 1.95 -11.39 7.09
N SER A 69 0.97 -11.63 6.24
CA SER A 69 1.02 -11.28 4.81
C SER A 69 -0.29 -10.69 4.36
N PHE A 70 -0.23 -9.72 3.44
CA PHE A 70 -1.41 -9.20 2.76
C PHE A 70 -1.18 -9.08 1.27
N ARG A 71 -2.28 -9.13 0.51
CA ARG A 71 -2.38 -8.74 -0.88
C ARG A 71 -3.72 -8.05 -1.06
N THR A 72 -3.70 -6.80 -1.49
CA THR A 72 -4.91 -5.99 -1.64
C THR A 72 -4.85 -5.14 -2.90
N GLN A 73 -6.03 -4.80 -3.41
CA GLN A 73 -6.24 -3.86 -4.49
C GLN A 73 -7.44 -2.98 -4.15
N GLU A 74 -7.27 -1.68 -4.28
CA GLU A 74 -8.30 -0.68 -4.02
C GLU A 74 -8.34 0.37 -5.13
N VAL A 75 -9.51 0.96 -5.33
CA VAL A 75 -9.73 2.06 -6.26
C VAL A 75 -10.16 3.27 -5.43
N LEU A 76 -9.33 4.29 -5.39
CA LEU A 76 -9.57 5.51 -4.63
C LEU A 76 -10.18 6.57 -5.54
N TRP A 77 -11.33 7.12 -5.15
CA TRP A 77 -11.95 8.26 -5.82
C TRP A 77 -11.18 9.55 -5.54
N LEU A 78 -10.75 10.25 -6.59
CA LEU A 78 -9.96 11.48 -6.46
C LEU A 78 -10.80 12.77 -6.58
N GLY A 79 -12.11 12.64 -6.79
CA GLY A 79 -12.99 13.80 -6.97
C GLY A 79 -13.20 14.19 -8.43
N GLU A 80 -14.19 15.05 -8.63
CA GLU A 80 -14.57 15.55 -9.95
C GLU A 80 -13.49 16.46 -10.56
N GLN A 81 -12.77 17.23 -9.73
CA GLN A 81 -11.65 18.06 -10.17
C GLN A 81 -10.55 17.25 -10.88
N ALA A 82 -10.26 16.05 -10.38
CA ALA A 82 -9.32 15.14 -11.03
C ALA A 82 -9.82 14.65 -12.40
N ARG A 83 -11.14 14.61 -12.60
CA ARG A 83 -11.79 14.25 -13.86
C ARG A 83 -11.63 15.36 -14.91
N GLU A 84 -11.91 16.60 -14.52
CA GLU A 84 -11.82 17.76 -15.40
C GLU A 84 -10.38 17.96 -15.92
N GLU A 85 -9.39 17.79 -15.05
CA GLU A 85 -7.96 17.84 -15.41
C GLU A 85 -7.54 16.71 -16.36
N GLY A 86 -8.20 15.54 -16.34
CA GLY A 86 -7.89 14.41 -17.23
C GLY A 86 -8.63 14.43 -18.58
N ILE A 87 -9.65 15.28 -18.73
CA ILE A 87 -10.43 15.46 -19.98
C ILE A 87 -9.87 16.62 -20.82
N SER A 88 -9.06 17.49 -20.21
CA SER A 88 -8.48 18.68 -20.85
C SER A 88 -7.07 18.46 -21.44
N GLU A 89 -6.60 17.22 -21.50
CA GLU A 89 -5.37 16.77 -22.22
C GLU A 89 -5.70 15.84 -23.39
#